data_AF-A0A1J0EBL9-F1
#
_entry.id   AF-A0A1J0EBL9-F1
#
_cell.length_a   1.000
_cell.length_b   1.000
_cell.length_c   1.000
_cell.angle_alpha   90.00
_cell.angle_beta   90.00
_cell.angle_gamma   90.00
#
_symmetry.space_group_name_H-M   'P 1'
#
loop_
_entity.id
_entity.type
_entity.pdbx_description
1 polymer ?
#
loop_
_entity_poly.entity_id
_entity_poly.type
_entity_poly.pdbx_seq_one_letter_code
_entity_poly.pdbx_strand_id
1 'polypeptide(L)'
;MSNAKKWLIIILSLIALGLIGWNLAGNDAINPEDKVINDGQPNYQTDDSVTFVYNPAGNLAYKLVSDKIDNYTEGKITWFSKPVLTTYNEAGQPTWTVKAFKARLTNDRILYLYSDVQVDSLTKESQIQRITTESAVVNLTTQDVSSDDKVTIIGHGLNSTGLKMKGNLRTRTAELIEDVKTHYVLQPEEH
;
A
#
# COMPACT_ATOMS: atom_id res chain seq x y z
N MET A 1 -62.55 -42.24 -9.36
CA MET A 1 -61.93 -41.88 -8.05
C MET A 1 -63.04 -41.54 -7.08
N SER A 2 -63.10 -42.21 -5.93
CA SER A 2 -64.07 -41.89 -4.86
C SER A 2 -63.93 -40.42 -4.46
N ASN A 3 -65.04 -39.74 -4.20
CA ASN A 3 -65.06 -38.34 -3.78
C ASN A 3 -64.12 -38.10 -2.58
N ALA A 4 -64.00 -39.09 -1.68
CA ALA A 4 -63.07 -39.05 -0.55
C ALA A 4 -61.60 -38.93 -0.97
N LYS A 5 -61.18 -39.58 -2.07
CA LYS A 5 -59.80 -39.50 -2.57
C LYS A 5 -59.49 -38.12 -3.16
N LYS A 6 -60.48 -37.45 -3.76
CA LYS A 6 -60.33 -36.08 -4.29
C LYS A 6 -60.17 -35.07 -3.15
N TRP A 7 -60.99 -35.19 -2.10
CA TRP A 7 -60.89 -34.35 -0.90
C TRP A 7 -59.55 -34.54 -0.17
N LEU A 8 -59.06 -35.78 -0.08
CA LEU A 8 -57.76 -36.07 0.55
C LEU A 8 -56.60 -35.40 -0.20
N ILE A 9 -56.59 -35.44 -1.54
CA ILE A 9 -55.53 -34.81 -2.34
C ILE A 9 -55.53 -33.28 -2.16
N ILE A 10 -56.71 -32.65 -2.13
CA ILE A 10 -56.82 -31.20 -1.94
C ILE A 10 -56.26 -30.79 -0.58
N ILE A 11 -56.56 -31.54 0.49
CA ILE A 11 -56.03 -31.28 1.84
C ILE A 11 -54.51 -31.45 1.87
N LEU A 12 -53.98 -32.52 1.28
CA LEU A 12 -52.53 -32.75 1.19
C LEU A 12 -51.82 -31.66 0.40
N SER A 13 -52.40 -31.18 -0.70
CA SER A 13 -51.86 -30.06 -1.48
C SER A 13 -51.87 -28.75 -0.69
N LEU A 14 -52.92 -28.48 0.09
CA LEU A 14 -52.99 -27.30 0.97
C LEU A 14 -51.93 -27.36 2.08
N ILE A 15 -51.71 -28.53 2.68
CA ILE A 15 -50.66 -28.72 3.68
C ILE A 15 -49.28 -28.55 3.06
N ALA A 16 -49.04 -29.14 1.88
CA ALA A 16 -47.78 -29.00 1.17
C ALA A 16 -47.50 -27.53 0.80
N LEU A 17 -48.50 -26.80 0.31
CA LEU A 17 -48.39 -25.36 0.04
C LEU A 17 -48.18 -24.53 1.31
N GLY A 18 -48.81 -24.90 2.42
CA GLY A 18 -48.58 -24.29 3.73
C GLY A 18 -47.15 -24.52 4.24
N LEU A 19 -46.61 -25.73 4.07
CA LEU A 19 -45.24 -26.07 4.44
C LEU A 19 -44.20 -25.38 3.54
N ILE A 20 -44.47 -25.29 2.23
CA ILE A 20 -43.63 -24.53 1.30
C ILE A 20 -43.69 -23.03 1.63
N GLY A 21 -44.89 -22.51 1.90
CA GLY A 21 -45.09 -21.14 2.35
C GLY A 21 -44.37 -20.85 3.66
N TRP A 22 -44.38 -21.78 4.62
CA TRP A 22 -43.64 -21.67 5.88
C TRP A 22 -42.12 -21.76 5.69
N ASN A 23 -41.64 -22.60 4.78
CA ASN A 23 -40.22 -22.72 4.47
C ASN A 23 -39.68 -21.49 3.73
N LEU A 24 -40.46 -20.93 2.81
CA LEU A 24 -40.15 -19.70 2.08
C LEU A 24 -40.35 -18.44 2.94
N ALA A 25 -41.31 -18.46 3.87
CA ALA A 25 -41.51 -17.42 4.88
C ALA A 25 -40.68 -17.68 6.14
N GLY A 26 -39.82 -18.71 6.12
CA GLY A 26 -38.79 -18.89 7.13
C GLY A 26 -37.99 -17.62 7.16
N ASN A 27 -38.07 -16.92 8.29
CA ASN A 27 -37.36 -15.67 8.50
C ASN A 27 -35.87 -15.91 8.24
N ASP A 28 -35.41 -15.59 7.04
CA ASP A 28 -34.13 -14.94 6.83
C ASP A 28 -34.25 -13.55 7.47
N ALA A 29 -34.45 -13.52 8.79
CA ALA A 29 -33.79 -12.51 9.58
C ALA A 29 -32.32 -12.80 9.31
N ILE A 30 -31.79 -12.17 8.26
CA ILE A 30 -30.39 -11.89 8.11
C ILE A 30 -30.01 -11.30 9.45
N ASN A 31 -29.50 -12.11 10.37
CA ASN A 31 -28.84 -11.61 11.55
C ASN A 31 -27.74 -10.72 10.98
N PRO A 32 -27.80 -9.39 11.15
CA PRO A 32 -26.76 -8.52 10.63
C PRO A 32 -25.40 -8.78 11.31
N GLU A 33 -25.37 -9.66 12.30
CA GLU A 33 -24.23 -9.94 13.18
C GLU A 33 -23.30 -11.07 12.71
N ASP A 34 -23.62 -11.81 11.64
CA ASP A 34 -22.69 -12.82 11.09
C ASP A 34 -21.86 -12.27 9.92
N LYS A 35 -21.73 -10.95 9.82
CA LYS A 35 -20.54 -10.37 9.18
C LYS A 35 -19.42 -10.41 10.22
N VAL A 36 -18.88 -11.60 10.45
CA VAL A 36 -17.55 -11.71 11.06
C VAL A 36 -16.64 -10.89 10.14
N ILE A 37 -16.28 -9.69 10.58
CA ILE A 37 -15.20 -8.92 9.99
C ILE A 37 -14.00 -9.84 10.17
N ASN A 38 -13.62 -10.54 9.10
CA ASN A 38 -12.38 -11.28 9.06
C ASN A 38 -11.27 -10.24 8.91
N ASP A 39 -10.89 -9.65 10.04
CA ASP A 39 -9.79 -8.72 10.20
C ASP A 39 -8.41 -9.39 10.04
N GLY A 40 -8.37 -10.72 9.94
CA GLY A 40 -7.15 -11.51 9.80
C GLY A 40 -6.76 -11.87 8.35
N GLN A 41 -7.66 -11.75 7.37
CA GLN A 41 -7.39 -12.19 5.99
C GLN A 41 -7.73 -11.10 4.96
N PRO A 42 -6.88 -10.93 3.93
CA PRO A 42 -7.12 -9.93 2.89
C PRO A 42 -8.31 -10.32 1.99
N ASN A 43 -9.05 -9.31 1.54
CA ASN A 43 -10.16 -9.49 0.61
C ASN A 43 -9.69 -9.70 -0.84
N TYR A 44 -8.48 -9.22 -1.16
CA TYR A 44 -7.87 -9.36 -2.47
C TYR A 44 -6.36 -9.56 -2.33
N GLN A 45 -5.83 -10.54 -3.05
CA GLN A 45 -4.41 -10.86 -3.10
C GLN A 45 -3.95 -10.90 -4.56
N THR A 46 -2.74 -10.44 -4.81
CA THR A 46 -2.13 -10.50 -6.15
C THR A 46 -0.64 -10.66 -6.01
N ASP A 47 -0.08 -11.62 -6.74
CA ASP A 47 1.36 -11.78 -6.88
C ASP A 47 1.86 -11.03 -8.12
N ASP A 48 3.14 -10.62 -8.11
CA ASP A 48 3.84 -9.94 -9.20
C ASP A 48 3.08 -8.73 -9.77
N SER A 49 2.78 -7.76 -8.91
CA SER A 49 1.96 -6.61 -9.27
C SER A 49 2.79 -5.42 -9.75
N VAL A 50 2.25 -4.72 -10.76
CA VAL A 50 2.73 -3.42 -11.23
C VAL A 50 1.56 -2.43 -11.23
N THR A 51 1.67 -1.39 -10.41
CA THR A 51 0.67 -0.32 -10.31
C THR A 51 1.24 0.98 -10.89
N PHE A 52 0.49 1.62 -11.79
CA PHE A 52 0.79 2.95 -12.31
C PHE A 52 -0.20 3.95 -11.73
N VAL A 53 0.31 5.07 -11.20
CA VAL A 53 -0.53 6.13 -10.65
C VAL A 53 -0.27 7.42 -11.39
N TYR A 54 -1.35 7.99 -11.92
CA TYR A 54 -1.35 9.24 -12.66
C TYR A 54 -1.86 10.37 -11.78
N ASN A 55 -1.33 11.58 -11.99
CA ASN A 55 -1.85 12.78 -11.37
C ASN A 55 -3.12 13.28 -12.10
N PRO A 56 -3.86 14.26 -11.56
CA PRO A 56 -5.08 14.76 -12.18
C PRO A 56 -4.89 15.37 -13.58
N ALA A 57 -3.67 15.76 -13.95
CA ALA A 57 -3.32 16.25 -15.28
C ALA A 57 -3.05 15.12 -16.30
N GLY A 58 -3.12 13.85 -15.87
CA GLY A 58 -2.86 12.69 -16.71
C GLY A 58 -1.39 12.30 -16.84
N ASN A 59 -0.47 12.97 -16.11
CA ASN A 59 0.95 12.61 -16.13
C ASN A 59 1.23 11.49 -15.13
N LEU A 60 2.16 10.59 -15.47
CA LEU A 60 2.57 9.51 -14.57
C LEU A 60 3.26 10.11 -13.34
N ALA A 61 2.69 9.88 -12.16
CA ALA A 61 3.24 10.37 -10.90
C ALA A 61 4.23 9.36 -10.32
N TYR A 62 3.82 8.09 -10.24
CA TYR A 62 4.68 7.02 -9.76
C TYR A 62 4.26 5.64 -10.30
N LYS A 63 5.23 4.73 -10.28
CA LYS A 63 5.06 3.29 -10.56
C LYS A 63 5.43 2.53 -9.28
N LEU A 64 4.63 1.55 -8.89
CA LEU A 64 4.90 0.68 -7.74
C LEU A 64 4.89 -0.78 -8.19
N VAL A 65 6.02 -1.46 -8.04
CA VAL A 65 6.19 -2.89 -8.34
C VAL A 65 6.31 -3.65 -7.02
N SER A 66 5.72 -4.83 -6.91
CA SER A 66 5.77 -5.63 -5.68
C SER A 66 5.56 -7.11 -5.98
N ASP A 67 6.26 -7.98 -5.25
CA ASP A 67 6.13 -9.43 -5.35
C ASP A 67 4.71 -9.90 -4.95
N LYS A 68 4.10 -9.23 -3.97
CA LYS A 68 2.76 -9.57 -3.48
C LYS A 68 2.05 -8.36 -2.88
N ILE A 69 0.76 -8.24 -3.20
CA ILE A 69 -0.17 -7.27 -2.66
C ILE A 69 -1.27 -7.98 -1.87
N ASP A 70 -1.55 -7.50 -0.66
CA ASP A 70 -2.70 -7.91 0.15
C ASP A 70 -3.56 -6.67 0.46
N ASN A 71 -4.78 -6.61 -0.06
CA ASN A 71 -5.71 -5.49 0.17
C ASN A 71 -6.81 -5.88 1.17
N TYR A 72 -7.05 -4.97 2.11
CA TYR A 72 -8.06 -5.05 3.16
C TYR A 72 -9.04 -3.90 2.95
N THR A 73 -10.21 -4.20 2.38
CA THR A 73 -11.16 -3.17 1.92
C THR A 73 -11.75 -2.38 3.09
N GLU A 74 -12.07 -3.05 4.19
CA GLU A 74 -12.66 -2.43 5.37
C GLU A 74 -11.68 -1.50 6.09
N GLY A 75 -10.45 -1.97 6.30
CA GLY A 75 -9.36 -1.17 6.86
C GLY A 75 -8.80 -0.11 5.91
N LYS A 76 -9.18 -0.15 4.62
CA LYS A 76 -8.62 0.68 3.53
C LYS A 76 -7.10 0.68 3.52
N ILE A 77 -6.52 -0.49 3.72
CA ILE A 77 -5.07 -0.71 3.80
C ILE A 77 -4.67 -1.70 2.71
N THR A 78 -3.53 -1.42 2.09
CA THR A 78 -2.87 -2.34 1.18
C THR A 78 -1.46 -2.62 1.68
N TRP A 79 -1.12 -3.89 1.84
CA TRP A 79 0.23 -4.34 2.16
C TRP A 79 0.96 -4.78 0.89
N PHE A 80 2.26 -4.50 0.85
CA PHE A 80 3.16 -4.82 -0.25
C PHE A 80 4.36 -5.61 0.28
N SER A 81 4.74 -6.65 -0.44
CA SER A 81 5.97 -7.42 -0.19
C SER A 81 7.04 -7.04 -1.22
N LYS A 82 8.24 -6.70 -0.73
CA LYS A 82 9.36 -6.17 -1.54
C LYS A 82 8.95 -5.06 -2.52
N PRO A 83 8.28 -3.99 -2.05
CA PRO A 83 7.88 -2.90 -2.93
C PRO A 83 9.09 -2.18 -3.52
N VAL A 84 8.98 -1.78 -4.79
CA VAL A 84 9.87 -0.83 -5.47
C VAL A 84 9.01 0.28 -6.09
N LEU A 85 9.03 1.45 -5.46
CA LEU A 85 8.40 2.67 -5.92
C LEU A 85 9.37 3.43 -6.83
N THR A 86 8.92 3.86 -8.01
CA THR A 86 9.64 4.79 -8.89
C THR A 86 8.81 6.05 -9.05
N THR A 87 9.37 7.22 -8.72
CA THR A 87 8.69 8.51 -8.90
C THR A 87 9.13 9.19 -10.18
N TYR A 88 8.25 10.01 -10.77
CA TYR A 88 8.51 10.71 -12.02
C TYR A 88 8.33 12.23 -11.87
N ASN A 89 9.11 13.01 -12.63
CA ASN A 89 8.93 14.46 -12.73
C ASN A 89 7.86 14.82 -13.77
N GLU A 90 7.58 16.13 -13.91
CA GLU A 90 6.60 16.64 -14.88
C GLU A 90 6.97 16.34 -16.34
N ALA A 91 8.26 16.16 -16.64
CA ALA A 91 8.74 15.74 -17.95
C ALA A 91 8.62 14.23 -18.20
N GLY A 92 8.06 13.46 -17.25
CA GLY A 92 7.91 12.01 -17.34
C GLY A 92 9.20 11.22 -17.13
N GLN A 93 10.26 11.86 -16.62
CA GLN A 93 11.53 11.19 -16.33
C GLN A 93 11.53 10.62 -14.91
N PRO A 94 12.06 9.41 -14.70
CA PRO A 94 12.16 8.81 -13.37
C PRO A 94 13.18 9.60 -12.53
N THR A 95 12.86 9.83 -11.26
CA THR A 95 13.65 10.68 -10.36
C THR A 95 14.22 9.94 -9.16
N TRP A 96 13.42 9.05 -8.56
CA TRP A 96 13.84 8.27 -7.40
C TRP A 96 13.35 6.83 -7.50
N THR A 97 14.11 5.92 -6.91
CA THR A 97 13.59 4.62 -6.48
C THR A 97 13.55 4.52 -4.96
N VAL A 98 12.44 4.05 -4.41
CA VAL A 98 12.27 3.76 -2.98
C VAL A 98 11.91 2.28 -2.85
N LYS A 99 12.73 1.53 -2.11
CA LYS A 99 12.54 0.09 -1.87
C LYS A 99 12.57 -0.25 -0.39
N ALA A 100 11.93 -1.33 -0.02
CA ALA A 100 11.91 -1.89 1.33
C ALA A 100 11.55 -3.39 1.28
N PHE A 101 11.63 -4.10 2.40
CA PHE A 101 11.13 -5.47 2.49
C PHE A 101 9.60 -5.54 2.55
N LYS A 102 8.96 -4.60 3.25
CA LYS A 102 7.50 -4.54 3.37
C LYS A 102 7.03 -3.10 3.33
N ALA A 103 5.84 -2.85 2.78
CA ALA A 103 5.18 -1.57 2.94
C ALA A 103 3.68 -1.69 3.22
N ARG A 104 3.13 -0.65 3.86
CA ARG A 104 1.70 -0.47 4.11
C ARG A 104 1.27 0.86 3.51
N LEU A 105 0.35 0.83 2.56
CA LEU A 105 -0.32 2.01 2.04
C LEU A 105 -1.66 2.19 2.73
N THR A 106 -1.93 3.42 3.14
CA THR A 106 -3.21 3.85 3.70
C THR A 106 -4.02 4.63 2.66
N ASN A 107 -5.32 4.78 2.92
CA ASN A 107 -6.24 5.54 2.06
C ASN A 107 -5.79 7.00 1.82
N ASP A 108 -5.10 7.60 2.79
CA ASP A 108 -4.61 8.98 2.72
C ASP A 108 -3.30 9.10 1.93
N ARG A 109 -2.94 8.04 1.19
CA ARG A 109 -1.73 7.96 0.35
C ARG A 109 -0.43 8.09 1.13
N ILE A 110 -0.45 7.67 2.40
CA ILE A 110 0.73 7.55 3.23
C ILE A 110 1.24 6.12 3.12
N LEU A 111 2.48 5.99 2.63
CA LEU A 111 3.21 4.75 2.46
C LEU A 111 4.21 4.59 3.60
N TYR A 112 3.96 3.61 4.47
CA TYR A 112 4.87 3.21 5.53
C TYR A 112 5.77 2.09 4.98
N LEU A 113 7.08 2.25 5.08
CA LEU A 113 8.10 1.32 4.59
C LEU A 113 8.83 0.71 5.78
N TYR A 114 9.04 -0.59 5.75
CA TYR A 114 9.61 -1.36 6.85
C TYR A 114 10.75 -2.26 6.37
N SER A 115 11.82 -2.23 7.15
CA SER A 115 13.05 -3.01 7.03
C SER A 115 13.84 -2.76 5.75
N ASP A 116 15.11 -2.41 5.94
CA ASP A 116 16.09 -2.10 4.88
C ASP A 116 15.53 -1.12 3.84
N VAL A 117 15.02 0.01 4.32
CA VAL A 117 14.49 1.05 3.44
C VAL A 117 15.66 1.76 2.76
N GLN A 118 15.62 1.79 1.44
CA GLN A 118 16.62 2.47 0.62
C GLN A 118 15.94 3.36 -0.41
N VAL A 119 16.42 4.60 -0.48
CA VAL A 119 16.02 5.59 -1.48
C VAL A 119 17.24 5.89 -2.34
N ASP A 120 17.14 5.75 -3.66
CA ASP A 120 18.21 6.08 -4.61
C ASP A 120 17.76 7.16 -5.58
N SER A 121 18.63 8.13 -5.85
CA SER A 121 18.42 9.07 -6.95
C SER A 121 18.65 8.37 -8.28
N LEU A 122 17.81 8.68 -9.27
CA LEU A 122 17.97 8.29 -10.67
C LEU A 122 18.45 9.45 -11.55
N THR A 123 18.71 10.60 -10.93
CA THR A 123 19.09 11.85 -11.61
C THR A 123 20.49 12.29 -11.18
N LYS A 124 21.29 12.79 -12.14
CA LYS A 124 22.66 13.24 -11.88
C LYS A 124 22.71 14.59 -11.17
N GLU A 125 21.63 15.36 -11.26
CA GLU A 125 21.50 16.69 -10.69
C GLU A 125 21.28 16.65 -9.16
N SER A 126 20.83 15.51 -8.62
CA SER A 126 20.58 15.37 -7.20
C SER A 126 21.88 15.30 -6.41
N GLN A 127 22.05 16.20 -5.44
CA GLN A 127 23.18 16.12 -4.49
C GLN A 127 23.09 14.91 -3.56
N ILE A 128 21.88 14.42 -3.33
CA ILE A 128 21.61 13.19 -2.57
C ILE A 128 21.60 12.03 -3.55
N GLN A 129 22.46 11.05 -3.32
CA GLN A 129 22.61 9.86 -4.16
C GLN A 129 21.85 8.67 -3.57
N ARG A 130 21.96 8.46 -2.26
CA ARG A 130 21.29 7.38 -1.54
C ARG A 130 20.92 7.76 -0.12
N ILE A 131 19.76 7.31 0.34
CA ILE A 131 19.35 7.34 1.75
C ILE A 131 19.07 5.91 2.19
N THR A 132 19.56 5.51 3.36
CA THR A 132 19.23 4.20 3.98
C THR A 132 18.76 4.37 5.41
N THR A 133 17.76 3.58 5.80
CA THR A 133 17.19 3.56 7.15
C THR A 133 16.40 2.27 7.40
N GLU A 134 16.01 2.00 8.65
CA GLU A 134 15.22 0.82 8.98
C GLU A 134 13.74 0.99 8.63
N SER A 135 13.15 2.15 8.89
CA SER A 135 11.79 2.48 8.50
C SER A 135 11.66 3.91 7.98
N ALA A 136 10.69 4.13 7.11
CA ALA A 136 10.38 5.47 6.60
C ALA A 136 8.90 5.61 6.31
N VAL A 137 8.43 6.86 6.30
CA VAL A 137 7.10 7.25 5.90
C VAL A 137 7.20 8.18 4.71
N VAL A 138 6.42 7.90 3.67
CA VAL A 138 6.34 8.73 2.47
C VAL A 138 4.90 9.16 2.24
N ASN A 139 4.66 10.46 2.14
CA ASN A 139 3.40 10.98 1.63
C ASN A 139 3.46 11.01 0.10
N LEU A 140 2.73 10.13 -0.57
CA LEU A 140 2.80 10.00 -2.03
C LEU A 140 2.18 11.18 -2.79
N THR A 141 1.47 12.07 -2.10
CA THR A 141 0.90 13.29 -2.68
C THR A 141 1.88 14.45 -2.61
N THR A 142 2.42 14.75 -1.44
CA THR A 142 3.35 15.88 -1.25
C THR A 142 4.79 15.53 -1.60
N GLN A 143 5.10 14.23 -1.59
CA GLN A 143 6.42 13.62 -1.67
C GLN A 143 7.31 13.90 -0.45
N ASP A 144 6.72 14.25 0.69
CA ASP A 144 7.44 14.35 1.95
C ASP A 144 7.89 12.96 2.41
N VAL A 145 9.10 12.90 2.94
CA VAL A 145 9.72 11.68 3.48
C VAL A 145 10.16 11.95 4.90
N SER A 146 9.90 11.03 5.80
CA SER A 146 10.43 11.08 7.15
C SER A 146 10.86 9.71 7.64
N SER A 147 11.73 9.70 8.64
CA SER A 147 12.10 8.52 9.41
C SER A 147 12.37 8.94 10.84
N ASP A 148 11.96 8.14 11.80
CA ASP A 148 12.31 8.32 13.21
C ASP A 148 13.53 7.47 13.63
N ASP A 149 14.05 6.66 12.71
CA ASP A 149 15.18 5.77 12.95
C ASP A 149 16.52 6.48 12.67
N LYS A 150 17.60 5.74 12.84
CA LYS A 150 18.91 6.14 12.33
C LYS A 150 18.88 6.14 10.81
N VAL A 151 19.38 7.22 10.22
CA VAL A 151 19.40 7.45 8.77
C VAL A 151 20.82 7.72 8.33
N THR A 152 21.20 7.14 7.19
CA THR A 152 22.45 7.49 6.48
C THR A 152 22.11 8.10 5.14
N ILE A 153 22.70 9.26 4.85
CA ILE A 153 22.58 9.98 3.58
C ILE A 153 23.94 9.99 2.92
N ILE A 154 24.00 9.46 1.70
CA ILE A 154 25.16 9.46 0.82
C ILE A 154 24.89 10.49 -0.27
N GLY A 155 25.76 11.49 -0.38
CA GLY A 155 25.75 12.50 -1.44
C GLY A 155 27.05 12.51 -2.25
N HIS A 156 27.20 13.52 -3.11
CA HIS A 156 28.45 13.72 -3.86
C HIS A 156 29.58 14.17 -2.93
N GLY A 157 30.40 13.22 -2.46
CA GLY A 157 31.59 13.51 -1.64
C GLY A 157 31.28 13.83 -0.17
N LEU A 158 30.01 13.71 0.24
CA LEU A 158 29.57 13.94 1.61
C LEU A 158 28.68 12.78 2.06
N ASN A 159 29.05 12.14 3.18
CA ASN A 159 28.23 11.12 3.82
C ASN A 159 27.85 11.59 5.22
N SER A 160 26.56 11.56 5.53
CA SER A 160 26.04 11.97 6.82
C SER A 160 25.21 10.86 7.46
N THR A 161 25.27 10.75 8.77
CA THR A 161 24.45 9.86 9.58
C THR A 161 23.83 10.63 10.72
N GLY A 162 22.56 10.38 11.04
CA GLY A 162 21.88 11.03 12.16
C GLY A 162 20.66 10.23 12.61
N LEU A 163 20.08 10.64 13.72
CA LEU A 163 18.82 10.15 14.24
C LEU A 163 17.69 11.04 13.72
N LYS A 164 16.64 10.41 13.20
CA LYS A 164 15.53 11.01 12.48
C LYS A 164 15.93 11.78 11.22
N MET A 165 14.99 11.86 10.29
CA MET A 165 15.13 12.61 9.07
C MET A 165 13.79 13.16 8.62
N LYS A 166 13.81 14.33 8.00
CA LYS A 166 12.71 14.88 7.21
C LYS A 166 13.25 15.30 5.85
N GLY A 167 12.44 15.21 4.82
CA GLY A 167 12.84 15.54 3.47
C GLY A 167 11.68 15.55 2.50
N ASN A 168 11.98 15.79 1.23
CA ASN A 168 10.99 15.78 0.16
C ASN A 168 11.66 15.36 -1.16
N LEU A 169 11.10 14.34 -1.81
CA LEU A 169 11.67 13.76 -3.03
C LEU A 169 11.58 14.73 -4.23
N ARG A 170 10.52 15.53 -4.29
CA ARG A 170 10.29 16.47 -5.39
C ARG A 170 11.25 17.66 -5.32
N THR A 171 11.48 18.22 -4.13
CA THR A 171 12.48 19.29 -3.94
C THR A 171 13.90 18.76 -3.79
N ARG A 172 14.08 17.44 -3.71
CA ARG A 172 15.38 16.75 -3.55
C ARG A 172 16.14 17.19 -2.29
N THR A 173 15.41 17.39 -1.20
CA THR A 173 15.95 17.86 0.08
C THR A 173 15.82 16.78 1.14
N ALA A 174 16.83 16.67 2.02
CA ALA A 174 16.79 15.84 3.21
C ALA A 174 17.61 16.49 4.33
N GLU A 175 17.09 16.43 5.55
CA GLU A 175 17.67 17.03 6.74
C GLU A 175 17.64 15.99 7.87
N LEU A 176 18.82 15.73 8.44
CA LEU A 176 18.97 14.93 9.66
C LEU A 176 18.74 15.83 10.87
N ILE A 177 18.04 15.32 11.89
CA ILE A 177 17.53 16.18 12.98
C ILE A 177 18.40 16.08 14.23
N GLU A 178 18.77 14.87 14.64
CA GLU A 178 19.46 14.58 15.90
C GLU A 178 20.76 13.81 15.66
N ASP A 179 21.73 13.92 16.57
CA ASP A 179 22.99 13.16 16.58
C ASP A 179 23.74 13.09 15.23
N VAL A 180 23.76 14.23 14.51
CA VAL A 180 24.30 14.31 13.15
C VAL A 180 25.82 14.23 13.14
N LYS A 181 26.35 13.31 12.31
CA LYS A 181 27.77 13.15 12.02
C LYS A 181 27.98 13.15 10.51
N THR A 182 28.90 13.97 10.04
CA THR A 182 29.17 14.16 8.62
C THR A 182 30.65 13.94 8.34
N HIS A 183 30.94 13.21 7.28
CA HIS A 183 32.31 12.94 6.82
C HIS A 183 32.41 13.23 5.32
N TYR A 184 33.54 13.79 4.93
CA TYR A 184 33.87 14.02 3.53
C TYR A 184 34.56 12.80 2.94
N VAL A 185 34.19 12.45 1.71
CA VAL A 185 34.83 11.40 0.92
C VAL A 185 35.50 12.07 -0.26
N LEU A 186 36.84 12.02 -0.29
CA LEU A 186 37.61 12.45 -1.45
C LEU A 186 37.28 11.51 -2.60
N GLN A 187 36.68 12.03 -3.67
CA GLN A 187 36.53 11.28 -4.91
C GLN A 187 37.88 11.31 -5.63
N PRO A 188 38.42 10.15 -6.07
CA PRO A 188 39.54 10.15 -7.00
C PRO A 188 39.12 10.92 -8.26
N GLU A 189 39.99 11.81 -8.77
CA GLU A 189 39.71 12.48 -10.05
C GLU A 189 39.56 11.42 -11.14
N GLU A 190 38.42 11.44 -11.84
CA GLU A 190 38.25 10.69 -13.09
C GLU A 190 39.11 11.38 -14.16
N HIS A 191 40.26 10.77 -14.51
CA HIS A 191 41.10 11.15 -15.64
C HIS A 191 40.56 10.61 -16.96
#